data_AF-A0A5J4PVS8-F1
#
_entry.id   AF-A0A5J4PVS8-F1
#
_cell.length_a   1.000
_cell.length_b   1.000
_cell.length_c   1.000
_cell.angle_alpha   90.00
_cell.angle_beta   90.00
_cell.angle_gamma   90.00
#
_symmetry.space_group_name_H-M   'P 1'
#
loop_
_entity.id
_entity.type
_entity.pdbx_description
1 polymer ?
#
loop_
_entity_poly.entity_id
_entity_poly.type
_entity_poly.pdbx_seq_one_letter_code
_entity_poly.pdbx_strand_id
1 'polypeptide(L)'
;MSLLKTVCITIVCLSCFACRSIRNEEMASQPFLIKPEVLIANKQKIESGDIKWKNALSLLIAEAEKTMSNEPYSVTFKMKTPPSGDKHDYMSVGPYWWPDPSKPDGLPYIRKDGEINPERYEIQDAEFFKDLCKDVWVLSLAAFYTDNEKYAAKAANLLRTWFIDEATLMNPNLNYGQAIPGHTDGRGIGLIDTRGIVNLIDGIQILKNSASLTTNDYESLQNWFARYLEWMTTSPVGLDEADEHNNHGTYYDLQTVSIALFIHQAERAAQILEEQTKPRIESQFAGDGSQPHELARTLSWGYSLMNLEGFFGLASLAENTTIDLWNYVSPGGKSIKKAYLWMLPYAKDEVVWTYQQIKPINKSGFTDLSRIAILKYPEKDISSYLAISQDANFLFTLTH
;
A
#
# COMPACT_ATOMS: atom_id res chain seq x y z
N MET A 1 53.81 -42.36 -42.45
CA MET A 1 53.39 -41.21 -41.62
C MET A 1 51.92 -40.96 -41.93
N SER A 2 50.96 -41.58 -41.21
CA SER A 2 50.38 -41.08 -39.94
C SER A 2 49.71 -39.71 -40.16
N LEU A 3 48.40 -39.46 -39.96
CA LEU A 3 47.41 -40.14 -39.12
C LEU A 3 45.99 -39.73 -39.57
N LEU A 4 45.05 -40.68 -39.46
CA LEU A 4 43.59 -40.49 -39.37
C LEU A 4 43.18 -39.64 -38.15
N LYS A 5 41.89 -39.23 -38.12
CA LYS A 5 41.03 -38.76 -36.98
C LYS A 5 40.81 -37.22 -36.95
N THR A 6 39.67 -36.58 -36.66
CA THR A 6 38.29 -36.89 -36.16
C THR A 6 37.63 -35.49 -35.99
N VAL A 7 36.40 -35.16 -36.45
CA VAL A 7 35.11 -34.95 -35.72
C VAL A 7 34.33 -33.88 -36.54
N CYS A 8 33.20 -34.12 -37.21
CA CYS A 8 31.79 -34.15 -36.74
C CYS A 8 31.27 -32.93 -35.93
N ILE A 9 30.46 -32.10 -36.59
CA ILE A 9 29.21 -31.49 -36.04
C ILE A 9 29.38 -30.55 -34.84
N THR A 10 29.26 -29.24 -35.08
CA THR A 10 28.65 -28.32 -34.11
C THR A 10 28.03 -27.10 -34.82
N ILE A 11 26.90 -27.31 -35.50
CA ILE A 11 25.94 -26.23 -35.81
C ILE A 11 24.64 -26.57 -35.07
N VAL A 12 24.68 -26.51 -33.74
CA VAL A 12 23.51 -26.39 -32.86
C VAL A 12 23.98 -25.65 -31.61
N CYS A 13 24.09 -24.33 -31.67
CA CYS A 13 24.23 -23.49 -30.45
C CYS A 13 23.90 -22.01 -30.67
N LEU A 14 23.11 -21.67 -31.70
CA LEU A 14 22.61 -20.30 -31.90
C LEU A 14 21.13 -20.12 -31.51
N SER A 15 20.42 -21.19 -31.15
CA SER A 15 19.03 -21.12 -30.66
C SER A 15 18.90 -20.99 -29.13
N CYS A 16 19.95 -21.29 -28.36
CA CYS A 16 19.89 -21.20 -26.88
C CYS A 16 20.29 -19.84 -26.30
N PHE A 17 21.03 -19.00 -27.05
CA PHE A 17 21.39 -17.65 -26.61
C PHE A 17 20.39 -16.57 -27.05
N ALA A 18 19.73 -16.76 -28.20
CA ALA A 18 18.63 -15.89 -28.62
C ALA A 18 17.37 -16.09 -27.75
N CYS A 19 17.07 -17.31 -27.29
CA CYS A 19 15.89 -17.59 -26.48
C CYS A 19 16.06 -17.26 -24.98
N ARG A 20 17.31 -17.03 -24.51
CA ARG A 20 17.61 -16.57 -23.14
C ARG A 20 17.79 -15.05 -23.03
N SER A 21 18.27 -14.39 -24.08
CA SER A 21 18.41 -12.93 -24.10
C SER A 21 17.07 -12.22 -24.29
N ILE A 22 16.13 -12.81 -25.04
CA ILE A 22 14.78 -12.24 -25.23
C ILE A 22 13.90 -12.38 -23.97
N ARG A 23 14.14 -13.36 -23.10
CA ARG A 23 13.36 -13.54 -21.85
C ARG A 23 13.74 -12.57 -20.72
N ASN A 24 14.86 -11.86 -20.84
CA ASN A 24 15.33 -10.94 -19.80
C ASN A 24 15.10 -9.46 -20.17
N GLU A 25 14.61 -9.15 -21.38
CA GLU A 25 14.31 -7.78 -21.85
C GLU A 25 12.82 -7.52 -22.11
N GLU A 26 11.94 -8.52 -22.00
CA GLU A 26 10.56 -8.24 -21.61
C GLU A 26 10.61 -7.83 -20.14
N MET A 27 10.66 -6.53 -19.86
CA MET A 27 10.37 -6.00 -18.54
C MET A 27 8.96 -6.48 -18.16
N ALA A 28 8.93 -7.64 -17.51
CA ALA A 28 7.78 -8.13 -16.77
C ALA A 28 7.30 -6.96 -15.93
N SER A 29 6.01 -6.79 -15.87
CA SER A 29 5.38 -5.76 -15.08
C SER A 29 5.85 -5.82 -13.62
N GLN A 30 6.58 -4.79 -13.19
CA GLN A 30 7.24 -4.79 -11.88
C GLN A 30 6.35 -4.06 -10.86
N PRO A 31 5.74 -4.75 -9.88
CA PRO A 31 5.30 -4.10 -8.64
C PRO A 31 6.45 -3.30 -8.00
N PHE A 32 6.11 -2.26 -7.25
CA PHE A 32 7.07 -1.33 -6.66
C PHE A 32 7.34 -1.60 -5.19
N LEU A 33 6.31 -1.95 -4.40
CA LEU A 33 6.50 -2.35 -2.99
C LEU A 33 7.10 -3.76 -2.92
N ILE A 34 6.58 -4.67 -3.74
CA ILE A 34 7.01 -6.07 -3.75
C ILE A 34 7.99 -6.30 -4.88
N LYS A 35 9.10 -6.94 -4.54
CA LYS A 35 10.16 -7.23 -5.51
C LYS A 35 9.75 -8.42 -6.40
N PRO A 36 9.78 -8.28 -7.73
CA PRO A 36 9.33 -9.36 -8.62
C PRO A 36 10.12 -10.65 -8.49
N GLU A 37 11.40 -10.57 -8.14
CA GLU A 37 12.24 -11.71 -7.80
C GLU A 37 11.69 -12.50 -6.60
N VAL A 38 11.05 -11.85 -5.62
CA VAL A 38 10.41 -12.51 -4.48
C VAL A 38 9.18 -13.29 -4.93
N LEU A 39 8.34 -12.70 -5.77
CA LEU A 39 7.16 -13.39 -6.33
C LEU A 39 7.57 -14.62 -7.14
N ILE A 40 8.59 -14.49 -8.00
CA ILE A 40 9.12 -15.60 -8.80
C ILE A 40 9.72 -16.69 -7.89
N ALA A 41 10.54 -16.32 -6.91
CA ALA A 41 11.15 -17.28 -5.99
C ALA A 41 10.08 -18.02 -5.15
N ASN A 42 9.04 -17.33 -4.71
CA ASN A 42 7.95 -17.94 -3.96
C ASN A 42 7.09 -18.86 -4.84
N LYS A 43 6.88 -18.52 -6.13
CA LYS A 43 6.22 -19.42 -7.09
C LYS A 43 7.01 -20.72 -7.30
N GLN A 44 8.34 -20.62 -7.39
CA GLN A 44 9.22 -21.80 -7.49
C GLN A 44 9.13 -22.69 -6.25
N LYS A 45 9.04 -22.12 -5.03
CA LYS A 45 8.86 -22.92 -3.79
C LYS A 45 7.53 -23.70 -3.80
N ILE A 46 6.47 -23.08 -4.30
CA ILE A 46 5.16 -23.74 -4.48
C ILE A 46 5.29 -24.92 -5.44
N GLU A 47 5.89 -24.68 -6.61
CA GLU A 47 6.10 -25.70 -7.65
C GLU A 47 6.99 -26.85 -7.17
N SER A 48 8.00 -26.56 -6.34
CA SER A 48 8.87 -27.58 -5.73
C SER A 48 8.21 -28.35 -4.58
N GLY A 49 6.99 -28.01 -4.18
CA GLY A 49 6.25 -28.75 -3.17
C GLY A 49 6.41 -28.26 -1.73
N ASP A 50 6.95 -27.06 -1.48
CA ASP A 50 7.13 -26.56 -0.12
C ASP A 50 5.77 -26.37 0.58
N ILE A 51 5.58 -27.07 1.70
CA ILE A 51 4.32 -27.15 2.43
C ILE A 51 3.86 -25.76 2.90
N LYS A 52 4.78 -24.90 3.36
CA LYS A 52 4.43 -23.57 3.88
C LYS A 52 3.85 -22.70 2.77
N TRP A 53 4.52 -22.62 1.62
CA TRP A 53 4.06 -21.81 0.50
C TRP A 53 2.83 -22.41 -0.20
N LYS A 54 2.69 -23.75 -0.25
CA LYS A 54 1.47 -24.39 -0.76
C LYS A 54 0.25 -24.11 0.12
N ASN A 55 0.42 -24.12 1.43
CA ASN A 55 -0.65 -23.73 2.36
C ASN A 55 -1.04 -22.25 2.16
N ALA A 56 -0.06 -21.36 2.03
CA ALA A 56 -0.32 -19.95 1.75
C ALA A 56 -1.06 -19.75 0.40
N LEU A 57 -0.66 -20.46 -0.66
CA LEU A 57 -1.38 -20.43 -1.94
C LEU A 57 -2.82 -20.95 -1.81
N SER A 58 -3.03 -22.01 -1.02
CA SER A 58 -4.38 -22.57 -0.84
C SER A 58 -5.32 -21.57 -0.14
N LEU A 59 -4.79 -20.82 0.84
CA LEU A 59 -5.52 -19.73 1.50
C LEU A 59 -5.77 -18.55 0.55
N LEU A 60 -4.80 -18.19 -0.29
CA LEU A 60 -4.97 -17.16 -1.32
C LEU A 60 -6.07 -17.55 -2.32
N ILE A 61 -6.08 -18.79 -2.81
CA ILE A 61 -7.11 -19.28 -3.73
C ILE A 61 -8.48 -19.23 -3.07
N ALA A 62 -8.59 -19.67 -1.80
CA ALA A 62 -9.86 -19.64 -1.09
C ALA A 62 -10.41 -18.21 -0.92
N GLU A 63 -9.55 -17.25 -0.57
CA GLU A 63 -9.95 -15.84 -0.50
C GLU A 63 -10.29 -15.28 -1.88
N ALA A 64 -9.53 -15.64 -2.93
CA ALA A 64 -9.80 -15.21 -4.30
C ALA A 64 -11.15 -15.73 -4.80
N GLU A 65 -11.50 -16.99 -4.57
CA GLU A 65 -12.83 -17.53 -4.93
C GLU A 65 -13.96 -16.80 -4.21
N LYS A 66 -13.76 -16.40 -2.95
CA LYS A 66 -14.73 -15.58 -2.22
C LYS A 66 -14.84 -14.20 -2.87
N THR A 67 -13.72 -13.54 -3.15
CA THR A 67 -13.67 -12.24 -3.82
C THR A 67 -14.33 -12.27 -5.21
N MET A 68 -14.28 -13.39 -5.94
CA MET A 68 -14.98 -13.51 -7.24
C MET A 68 -16.49 -13.24 -7.16
N SER A 69 -17.11 -13.45 -5.98
CA SER A 69 -18.54 -13.19 -5.74
C SER A 69 -18.89 -11.75 -5.36
N ASN A 70 -17.89 -10.89 -5.11
CA ASN A 70 -18.15 -9.50 -4.76
C ASN A 70 -18.65 -8.73 -5.98
N GLU A 71 -19.63 -7.86 -5.80
CA GLU A 71 -20.09 -6.95 -6.86
C GLU A 71 -19.04 -5.86 -7.15
N PRO A 72 -19.06 -5.23 -8.34
CA PRO A 72 -18.23 -4.07 -8.60
C PRO A 72 -18.44 -2.92 -7.63
N TYR A 73 -17.41 -2.10 -7.47
CA TYR A 73 -17.40 -0.93 -6.60
C TYR A 73 -17.41 0.35 -7.43
N SER A 74 -18.14 1.37 -7.00
CA SER A 74 -18.17 2.66 -7.65
C SER A 74 -18.57 3.77 -6.69
N VAL A 75 -17.97 4.96 -6.85
CA VAL A 75 -18.41 6.16 -6.16
C VAL A 75 -19.82 6.58 -6.59
N THR A 76 -20.30 6.20 -7.77
CA THR A 76 -21.65 6.58 -8.22
C THR A 76 -22.76 5.78 -7.51
N PHE A 77 -22.41 4.71 -6.78
CA PHE A 77 -23.37 3.84 -6.10
C PHE A 77 -23.83 4.36 -4.74
N LYS A 78 -23.12 5.32 -4.14
CA LYS A 78 -23.55 5.94 -2.89
C LYS A 78 -24.92 6.61 -3.05
N MET A 79 -25.74 6.55 -2.02
CA MET A 79 -27.07 7.18 -2.03
C MET A 79 -26.98 8.71 -2.01
N LYS A 80 -26.06 9.28 -1.24
CA LYS A 80 -25.91 10.73 -1.08
C LYS A 80 -25.16 11.37 -2.27
N THR A 81 -25.61 12.53 -2.73
CA THR A 81 -24.86 13.29 -3.76
C THR A 81 -23.87 14.22 -3.06
N PRO A 82 -22.59 14.26 -3.48
CA PRO A 82 -21.63 15.24 -2.99
C PRO A 82 -22.12 16.69 -3.19
N PRO A 83 -21.63 17.65 -2.39
CA PRO A 83 -22.02 19.06 -2.51
C PRO A 83 -21.80 19.70 -3.89
N SER A 84 -20.91 19.17 -4.72
CA SER A 84 -20.75 19.59 -6.12
C SER A 84 -21.99 19.35 -6.99
N GLY A 85 -22.87 18.43 -6.59
CA GLY A 85 -23.94 17.88 -7.43
C GLY A 85 -23.49 16.74 -8.34
N ASP A 86 -22.20 16.37 -8.36
CA ASP A 86 -21.65 15.30 -9.20
C ASP A 86 -21.46 14.00 -8.40
N LYS A 87 -22.08 12.91 -8.85
CA LYS A 87 -21.96 11.58 -8.23
C LYS A 87 -20.57 10.94 -8.41
N HIS A 88 -19.80 11.38 -9.41
CA HIS A 88 -18.44 10.92 -9.68
C HIS A 88 -17.43 11.47 -8.67
N ASP A 89 -17.79 12.49 -7.88
CA ASP A 89 -16.92 12.95 -6.81
C ASP A 89 -16.95 11.99 -5.62
N TYR A 90 -15.76 11.61 -5.13
CA TYR A 90 -15.62 10.81 -3.92
C TYR A 90 -16.10 11.58 -2.70
N MET A 91 -16.86 10.93 -1.82
CA MET A 91 -17.34 11.53 -0.58
C MET A 91 -17.21 10.56 0.60
N SER A 92 -16.76 11.07 1.74
CA SER A 92 -16.78 10.32 3.00
C SER A 92 -16.95 11.25 4.20
N VAL A 93 -17.14 10.67 5.39
CA VAL A 93 -17.28 11.42 6.65
C VAL A 93 -16.16 11.02 7.61
N GLY A 94 -15.59 12.01 8.28
CA GLY A 94 -14.51 11.79 9.25
C GLY A 94 -14.92 10.80 10.34
N PRO A 95 -14.13 9.74 10.61
CA PRO A 95 -14.60 8.59 11.37
C PRO A 95 -14.88 8.89 12.84
N TYR A 96 -14.25 9.92 13.41
CA TYR A 96 -14.30 10.24 14.83
C TYR A 96 -15.19 11.44 15.17
N TRP A 97 -16.06 11.84 14.24
CA TRP A 97 -16.95 13.00 14.43
C TRP A 97 -18.37 12.54 14.71
N TRP A 98 -18.94 13.02 15.81
CA TRP A 98 -20.24 12.60 16.34
C TRP A 98 -21.18 13.80 16.50
N PRO A 99 -22.50 13.62 16.40
CA PRO A 99 -23.46 14.65 16.78
C PRO A 99 -23.21 15.17 18.21
N ASP A 100 -23.28 16.48 18.41
CA ASP A 100 -23.17 17.12 19.72
C ASP A 100 -24.48 16.99 20.50
N PRO A 101 -24.57 16.17 21.56
CA PRO A 101 -25.81 15.97 22.31
C PRO A 101 -26.27 17.23 23.06
N SER A 102 -25.43 18.27 23.17
CA SER A 102 -25.81 19.56 23.76
C SER A 102 -26.58 20.47 22.79
N LYS A 103 -26.70 20.09 21.52
CA LYS A 103 -27.30 20.88 20.45
C LYS A 103 -28.61 20.23 19.97
N PRO A 104 -29.68 21.00 19.72
CA PRO A 104 -30.98 20.44 19.30
C PRO A 104 -30.93 19.61 18.02
N ASP A 105 -30.02 19.95 17.11
CA ASP A 105 -29.81 19.30 15.81
C ASP A 105 -28.52 18.46 15.74
N GLY A 106 -27.80 18.35 16.87
CA GLY A 106 -26.53 17.64 16.92
C GLY A 106 -25.36 18.37 16.22
N LEU A 107 -25.53 19.61 15.76
CA LEU A 107 -24.53 20.34 14.99
C LEU A 107 -23.90 21.51 15.78
N PRO A 108 -22.61 21.82 15.53
CA PRO A 108 -21.71 21.08 14.65
C PRO A 108 -21.17 19.81 15.35
N TYR A 109 -20.72 18.81 14.57
CA TYR A 109 -20.23 17.56 15.16
C TYR A 109 -19.00 17.81 16.08
N ILE A 110 -18.81 16.93 17.07
CA ILE A 110 -17.70 16.94 18.02
C ILE A 110 -16.80 15.70 17.84
N ARG A 111 -15.50 15.86 18.07
CA ARG A 111 -14.51 14.80 17.89
C ARG A 111 -14.41 13.88 19.12
N LYS A 112 -14.45 12.56 18.90
CA LYS A 112 -14.17 11.50 19.88
C LYS A 112 -13.07 10.57 19.35
N ASP A 113 -11.82 10.87 19.68
CA ASP A 113 -10.67 10.20 19.07
C ASP A 113 -10.63 8.68 19.35
N GLY A 114 -10.54 7.87 18.29
CA GLY A 114 -10.53 6.41 18.38
C GLY A 114 -11.92 5.75 18.46
N GLU A 115 -12.99 6.55 18.58
CA GLU A 115 -14.39 6.09 18.61
C GLU A 115 -15.08 6.36 17.28
N ILE A 116 -15.30 5.31 16.49
CA ILE A 116 -15.86 5.42 15.14
C ILE A 116 -17.37 5.67 15.20
N ASN A 117 -17.84 6.78 14.63
CA ASN A 117 -19.26 7.05 14.41
C ASN A 117 -19.80 6.14 13.27
N PRO A 118 -20.77 5.25 13.54
CA PRO A 118 -21.33 4.37 12.50
C PRO A 118 -22.08 5.12 11.38
N GLU A 119 -22.54 6.35 11.59
CA GLU A 119 -23.18 7.16 10.54
C GLU A 119 -22.28 7.35 9.32
N ARG A 120 -20.95 7.29 9.50
CA ARG A 120 -20.02 7.39 8.36
C ARG A 120 -20.30 6.34 7.28
N TYR A 121 -20.82 5.17 7.66
CA TYR A 121 -21.07 4.04 6.75
C TYR A 121 -22.32 4.24 5.88
N GLU A 122 -23.10 5.30 6.11
CA GLU A 122 -24.17 5.72 5.17
C GLU A 122 -23.59 6.20 3.83
N ILE A 123 -22.32 6.60 3.81
CA ILE A 123 -21.56 6.90 2.59
C ILE A 123 -20.49 5.83 2.42
N GLN A 124 -20.61 5.07 1.33
CA GLN A 124 -19.87 3.81 1.19
C GLN A 124 -18.51 3.96 0.50
N ASP A 125 -18.22 5.10 -0.13
CA ASP A 125 -17.03 5.26 -0.99
C ASP A 125 -15.72 4.85 -0.30
N ALA A 126 -15.55 5.17 0.99
CA ALA A 126 -14.36 4.78 1.76
C ALA A 126 -14.22 3.27 1.95
N GLU A 127 -15.32 2.56 2.23
CA GLU A 127 -15.28 1.10 2.35
C GLU A 127 -15.17 0.45 0.98
N PHE A 128 -15.86 0.97 -0.04
CA PHE A 128 -15.74 0.52 -1.41
C PHE A 128 -14.33 0.66 -1.96
N PHE A 129 -13.64 1.78 -1.72
CA PHE A 129 -12.27 1.97 -2.17
C PHE A 129 -11.30 1.02 -1.47
N LYS A 130 -11.47 0.83 -0.16
CA LYS A 130 -10.70 -0.12 0.64
C LYS A 130 -10.89 -1.55 0.13
N ASP A 131 -12.14 -1.95 -0.13
CA ASP A 131 -12.46 -3.28 -0.64
C ASP A 131 -11.96 -3.49 -2.07
N LEU A 132 -12.06 -2.48 -2.94
CA LEU A 132 -11.45 -2.47 -4.26
C LEU A 132 -9.94 -2.73 -4.18
N CYS A 133 -9.22 -2.00 -3.34
CA CYS A 133 -7.77 -2.17 -3.17
C CYS A 133 -7.44 -3.59 -2.70
N LYS A 134 -8.19 -4.11 -1.73
CA LYS A 134 -8.01 -5.48 -1.21
C LYS A 134 -8.27 -6.52 -2.30
N ASP A 135 -9.37 -6.39 -3.03
CA ASP A 135 -9.82 -7.38 -3.99
C ASP A 135 -8.92 -7.43 -5.22
N VAL A 136 -8.52 -6.26 -5.76
CA VAL A 136 -7.52 -6.22 -6.84
C VAL A 136 -6.20 -6.83 -6.39
N TRP A 137 -5.78 -6.57 -5.15
CA TRP A 137 -4.57 -7.16 -4.59
C TRP A 137 -4.64 -8.70 -4.51
N VAL A 138 -5.70 -9.23 -3.92
CA VAL A 138 -5.92 -10.69 -3.80
C VAL A 138 -6.02 -11.35 -5.17
N LEU A 139 -6.82 -10.79 -6.08
CA LEU A 139 -7.06 -11.35 -7.41
C LEU A 139 -5.81 -11.29 -8.29
N SER A 140 -5.02 -10.22 -8.22
CA SER A 140 -3.77 -10.10 -8.97
C SER A 140 -2.74 -11.15 -8.54
N LEU A 141 -2.54 -11.34 -7.24
CA LEU A 141 -1.69 -12.41 -6.72
C LEU A 141 -2.22 -13.79 -7.12
N ALA A 142 -3.53 -14.03 -7.03
CA ALA A 142 -4.13 -15.29 -7.41
C ALA A 142 -3.92 -15.58 -8.91
N ALA A 143 -4.11 -14.58 -9.77
CA ALA A 143 -3.82 -14.67 -11.20
C ALA A 143 -2.35 -15.05 -11.43
N PHE A 144 -1.41 -14.37 -10.77
CA PHE A 144 0.03 -14.63 -10.91
C PHE A 144 0.45 -16.03 -10.46
N TYR A 145 -0.01 -16.47 -9.28
CA TYR A 145 0.42 -17.74 -8.71
C TYR A 145 -0.25 -18.97 -9.33
N THR A 146 -1.44 -18.80 -9.91
CA THR A 146 -2.21 -19.91 -10.50
C THR A 146 -2.22 -19.90 -12.03
N ASP A 147 -1.72 -18.84 -12.66
CA ASP A 147 -1.84 -18.56 -14.10
C ASP A 147 -3.30 -18.61 -14.59
N ASN A 148 -4.27 -18.36 -13.69
CA ASN A 148 -5.69 -18.43 -14.01
C ASN A 148 -6.26 -17.05 -14.35
N GLU A 149 -6.49 -16.85 -15.64
CA GLU A 149 -6.97 -15.58 -16.22
C GLU A 149 -8.31 -15.11 -15.63
N LYS A 150 -9.13 -15.99 -15.04
CA LYS A 150 -10.42 -15.58 -14.45
C LYS A 150 -10.26 -14.53 -13.34
N TYR A 151 -9.18 -14.62 -12.55
CA TYR A 151 -8.93 -13.67 -11.47
C TYR A 151 -8.48 -12.32 -12.03
N ALA A 152 -7.63 -12.32 -13.06
CA ALA A 152 -7.22 -11.12 -13.80
C ALA A 152 -8.43 -10.43 -14.45
N ALA A 153 -9.33 -11.20 -15.07
CA ALA A 153 -10.57 -10.69 -15.65
C ALA A 153 -11.46 -9.98 -14.64
N LYS A 154 -11.64 -10.56 -13.44
CA LYS A 154 -12.41 -9.93 -12.36
C LYS A 154 -11.75 -8.65 -11.88
N ALA A 155 -10.44 -8.66 -11.63
CA ALA A 155 -9.71 -7.47 -11.19
C ALA A 155 -9.78 -6.34 -12.24
N ALA A 156 -9.60 -6.66 -13.52
CA ALA A 156 -9.73 -5.67 -14.60
C ALA A 156 -11.14 -5.07 -14.69
N ASN A 157 -12.19 -5.86 -14.44
CA ASN A 157 -13.57 -5.34 -14.37
C ASN A 157 -13.76 -4.37 -13.19
N LEU A 158 -13.23 -4.69 -12.01
CA LEU A 158 -13.27 -3.79 -10.85
C LEU A 158 -12.54 -2.47 -11.13
N LEU A 159 -11.37 -2.54 -11.76
CA LEU A 159 -10.57 -1.37 -12.14
C LEU A 159 -11.31 -0.49 -13.16
N ARG A 160 -11.90 -1.09 -14.21
CA ARG A 160 -12.67 -0.34 -15.20
C ARG A 160 -13.85 0.38 -14.58
N THR A 161 -14.62 -0.31 -13.74
CA THR A 161 -15.79 0.26 -13.08
C THR A 161 -15.39 1.48 -12.24
N TRP A 162 -14.32 1.40 -11.46
CA TRP A 162 -13.93 2.50 -10.58
C TRP A 162 -13.21 3.66 -11.28
N PHE A 163 -12.40 3.40 -12.31
CA PHE A 163 -11.47 4.42 -12.84
C PHE A 163 -11.73 4.85 -14.29
N ILE A 164 -12.42 4.04 -15.10
CA ILE A 164 -12.44 4.17 -16.55
C ILE A 164 -13.85 4.36 -17.10
N ASP A 165 -14.79 3.52 -16.69
CA ASP A 165 -16.12 3.49 -17.26
C ASP A 165 -16.86 4.82 -16.97
N GLU A 166 -17.26 5.54 -18.02
CA GLU A 166 -17.84 6.89 -17.91
C GLU A 166 -19.07 6.97 -17.00
N ALA A 167 -19.81 5.88 -16.85
CA ALA A 167 -21.00 5.82 -16.00
C ALA A 167 -20.70 5.66 -14.50
N THR A 168 -19.47 5.25 -14.14
CA THR A 168 -19.13 4.84 -12.77
C THR A 168 -17.80 5.38 -12.25
N LEU A 169 -16.96 5.97 -13.13
CA LEU A 169 -15.62 6.39 -12.74
C LEU A 169 -15.63 7.36 -11.55
N MET A 170 -14.58 7.33 -10.76
CA MET A 170 -14.29 8.34 -9.76
C MET A 170 -13.56 9.52 -10.42
N ASN A 171 -13.95 10.76 -10.12
CA ASN A 171 -13.15 11.92 -10.50
C ASN A 171 -11.80 11.88 -9.74
N PRO A 172 -10.66 12.24 -10.37
CA PRO A 172 -9.33 12.10 -9.76
C PRO A 172 -9.04 13.21 -8.74
N ASN A 173 -9.86 13.31 -7.68
CA ASN A 173 -9.72 14.23 -6.57
C ASN A 173 -10.46 13.70 -5.32
N LEU A 174 -10.11 14.23 -4.14
CA LEU A 174 -10.75 13.94 -2.85
C LEU A 174 -11.35 15.19 -2.20
N ASN A 175 -11.92 16.10 -3.00
CA ASN A 175 -12.44 17.39 -2.49
C ASN A 175 -13.49 17.24 -1.37
N TYR A 176 -14.22 16.12 -1.33
CA TYR A 176 -15.25 15.82 -0.32
C TYR A 176 -14.88 14.63 0.58
N GLY A 177 -13.58 14.32 0.67
CA GLY A 177 -13.04 13.33 1.59
C GLY A 177 -13.14 13.79 3.05
N GLN A 178 -13.66 12.92 3.90
CA GLN A 178 -13.85 13.12 5.34
C GLN A 178 -14.47 14.46 5.72
N ALA A 179 -15.60 14.78 5.10
CA ALA A 179 -16.50 15.85 5.53
C ALA A 179 -16.80 15.75 7.04
N ILE A 180 -17.08 16.89 7.65
CA ILE A 180 -17.53 16.97 9.04
C ILE A 180 -18.81 17.81 9.07
N PRO A 181 -19.97 17.21 9.38
CA PRO A 181 -21.23 17.93 9.45
C PRO A 181 -21.15 19.15 10.39
N GLY A 182 -21.52 20.31 9.84
CA GLY A 182 -21.47 21.61 10.53
C GLY A 182 -20.10 22.30 10.53
N HIS A 183 -19.06 21.73 9.91
CA HIS A 183 -17.72 22.34 9.84
C HIS A 183 -17.17 22.46 8.42
N THR A 184 -17.15 21.35 7.65
CA THR A 184 -16.57 21.33 6.30
C THR A 184 -17.14 20.22 5.44
N ASP A 185 -17.20 20.46 4.14
CA ASP A 185 -17.63 19.49 3.13
C ASP A 185 -16.52 18.50 2.71
N GLY A 186 -15.27 18.79 3.07
CA GLY A 186 -14.09 17.93 2.86
C GLY A 186 -12.81 18.58 3.40
N ARG A 187 -11.72 17.82 3.52
CA ARG A 187 -10.45 18.28 4.12
C ARG A 187 -9.27 17.36 3.79
N GLY A 188 -8.04 17.81 4.00
CA GLY A 188 -6.82 17.06 3.68
C GLY A 188 -6.79 15.66 4.28
N ILE A 189 -7.15 15.55 5.57
CA ILE A 189 -7.26 14.30 6.35
C ILE A 189 -8.05 13.18 5.62
N GLY A 190 -8.93 13.53 4.68
CA GLY A 190 -9.64 12.57 3.84
C GLY A 190 -8.73 11.69 2.96
N LEU A 191 -7.53 12.15 2.61
CA LEU A 191 -6.55 11.42 1.80
C LEU A 191 -6.11 10.09 2.41
N ILE A 192 -6.24 9.92 3.73
CA ILE A 192 -5.95 8.64 4.39
C ILE A 192 -6.96 7.54 4.03
N ASP A 193 -8.13 7.89 3.51
CA ASP A 193 -9.12 6.92 3.03
C ASP A 193 -8.56 6.14 1.82
N THR A 194 -7.73 6.78 0.99
CA THR A 194 -7.14 6.17 -0.21
C THR A 194 -5.77 5.56 0.02
N ARG A 195 -5.30 5.42 1.27
CA ARG A 195 -3.96 4.84 1.58
C ARG A 195 -3.70 3.46 0.97
N GLY A 196 -4.74 2.72 0.60
CA GLY A 196 -4.66 1.43 -0.10
C GLY A 196 -4.16 1.51 -1.55
N ILE A 197 -4.06 2.71 -2.14
CA ILE A 197 -3.58 2.95 -3.52
C ILE A 197 -2.26 2.23 -3.80
N VAL A 198 -1.37 2.17 -2.81
CA VAL A 198 -0.04 1.60 -2.96
C VAL A 198 -0.09 0.11 -3.30
N ASN A 199 -0.97 -0.65 -2.63
CA ASN A 199 -1.19 -2.07 -2.94
C ASN A 199 -2.01 -2.26 -4.22
N LEU A 200 -2.94 -1.34 -4.49
CA LEU A 200 -3.72 -1.34 -5.73
C LEU A 200 -2.81 -1.20 -6.95
N ILE A 201 -1.85 -0.26 -6.91
CA ILE A 201 -0.85 -0.04 -7.95
C ILE A 201 -0.01 -1.30 -8.17
N ASP A 202 0.49 -1.93 -7.12
CA ASP A 202 1.25 -3.19 -7.27
C ASP A 202 0.38 -4.30 -7.87
N GLY A 203 -0.91 -4.37 -7.52
CA GLY A 203 -1.86 -5.29 -8.15
C GLY A 203 -2.09 -5.01 -9.64
N ILE A 204 -2.21 -3.73 -10.02
CA ILE A 204 -2.29 -3.30 -11.43
C ILE A 204 -1.01 -3.70 -12.18
N GLN A 205 0.16 -3.49 -11.56
CA GLN A 205 1.44 -3.88 -12.13
C GLN A 205 1.48 -5.40 -12.34
N ILE A 206 1.14 -6.23 -11.35
CA ILE A 206 1.12 -7.69 -11.54
C ILE A 206 0.23 -8.11 -12.72
N LEU A 207 -0.86 -7.40 -12.98
CA LEU A 207 -1.83 -7.71 -14.04
C LEU A 207 -1.49 -7.13 -15.41
N LYS A 208 -0.50 -6.24 -15.55
CA LYS A 208 -0.22 -5.49 -16.79
C LYS A 208 -0.03 -6.37 -18.03
N ASN A 209 0.48 -7.59 -17.86
CA ASN A 209 0.70 -8.54 -18.97
C ASN A 209 -0.40 -9.62 -19.07
N SER A 210 -1.49 -9.49 -18.31
CA SER A 210 -2.66 -10.38 -18.44
C SER A 210 -3.43 -10.10 -19.74
N ALA A 211 -4.21 -11.07 -20.21
CA ALA A 211 -5.05 -10.87 -21.39
C ALA A 211 -6.21 -9.90 -21.10
N SER A 212 -6.63 -9.80 -19.84
CA SER A 212 -7.81 -9.05 -19.42
C SER A 212 -7.56 -7.59 -19.08
N LEU A 213 -6.36 -7.20 -18.67
CA LEU A 213 -5.99 -5.80 -18.49
C LEU A 213 -5.33 -5.30 -19.77
N THR A 214 -6.10 -4.65 -20.63
CA THR A 214 -5.60 -4.23 -21.95
C THR A 214 -4.61 -3.06 -21.80
N THR A 215 -3.78 -2.84 -22.82
CA THR A 215 -2.90 -1.67 -22.89
C THR A 215 -3.67 -0.36 -22.71
N ASN A 216 -4.86 -0.24 -23.32
CA ASN A 216 -5.70 0.95 -23.18
C ASN A 216 -6.23 1.14 -21.75
N ASP A 217 -6.58 0.06 -21.05
CA ASP A 217 -6.97 0.15 -19.63
C ASP A 217 -5.80 0.63 -18.78
N TYR A 218 -4.62 0.05 -18.99
CA TYR A 218 -3.41 0.40 -18.27
C TYR A 218 -3.02 1.88 -18.47
N GLU A 219 -3.04 2.37 -19.71
CA GLU A 219 -2.81 3.78 -20.02
C GLU A 219 -3.88 4.70 -19.41
N SER A 220 -5.15 4.27 -19.42
CA SER A 220 -6.24 5.02 -18.79
C SER A 220 -6.08 5.14 -17.28
N LEU A 221 -5.65 4.06 -16.62
CA LEU A 221 -5.30 4.07 -15.19
C LEU A 221 -4.14 5.02 -14.91
N GLN A 222 -3.06 4.97 -15.70
CA GLN A 222 -1.93 5.89 -15.56
C GLN A 222 -2.37 7.35 -15.73
N ASN A 223 -3.23 7.65 -16.70
CA ASN A 223 -3.77 9.00 -16.90
C ASN A 223 -4.65 9.45 -15.72
N TRP A 224 -5.45 8.55 -15.13
CA TRP A 224 -6.21 8.85 -13.92
C TRP A 224 -5.29 9.22 -12.77
N PHE A 225 -4.29 8.39 -12.49
CA PHE A 225 -3.33 8.61 -11.41
C PHE A 225 -2.43 9.84 -11.64
N ALA A 226 -2.10 10.18 -12.88
CA ALA A 226 -1.39 11.41 -13.21
C ALA A 226 -2.20 12.66 -12.84
N ARG A 227 -3.50 12.67 -13.18
CA ARG A 227 -4.41 13.76 -12.77
C ARG A 227 -4.61 13.82 -11.27
N TYR A 228 -4.67 12.67 -10.60
CA TYR A 228 -4.81 12.60 -9.16
C TYR A 228 -3.57 13.12 -8.44
N LEU A 229 -2.36 12.77 -8.89
CA LEU A 229 -1.10 13.30 -8.34
C LEU A 229 -0.99 14.82 -8.54
N GLU A 230 -1.41 15.31 -9.71
CA GLU A 230 -1.47 16.75 -9.96
C GLU A 230 -2.41 17.44 -8.98
N TRP A 231 -3.62 16.90 -8.76
CA TRP A 231 -4.55 17.42 -7.76
C TRP A 231 -3.97 17.36 -6.34
N MET A 232 -3.33 16.26 -5.95
CA MET A 232 -2.71 16.11 -4.62
C MET A 232 -1.67 17.21 -4.39
N THR A 233 -0.84 17.49 -5.39
CA THR A 233 0.32 18.40 -5.25
C THR A 233 0.02 19.87 -5.53
N THR A 234 -1.19 20.22 -5.96
CA THR A 234 -1.55 21.61 -6.33
C THR A 234 -2.85 22.11 -5.70
N SER A 235 -3.76 21.22 -5.30
CA SER A 235 -5.02 21.64 -4.70
C SER A 235 -4.86 22.08 -3.24
N PRO A 236 -5.69 23.01 -2.73
CA PRO A 236 -5.67 23.36 -1.31
C PRO A 236 -5.90 22.17 -0.38
N VAL A 237 -6.77 21.22 -0.76
CA VAL A 237 -7.06 20.02 0.03
C VAL A 237 -5.87 19.06 0.06
N GLY A 238 -5.20 18.86 -1.08
CA GLY A 238 -4.01 18.02 -1.13
C GLY A 238 -2.83 18.61 -0.36
N LEU A 239 -2.62 19.92 -0.48
CA LEU A 239 -1.58 20.64 0.25
C LEU A 239 -1.83 20.72 1.77
N ASP A 240 -3.10 20.70 2.21
CA ASP A 240 -3.48 20.59 3.63
C ASP A 240 -2.98 19.27 4.25
N GLU A 241 -3.19 18.13 3.58
CA GLU A 241 -2.65 16.83 4.05
C GLU A 241 -1.11 16.80 3.97
N ALA A 242 -0.53 17.42 2.94
CA ALA A 242 0.92 17.45 2.79
C ALA A 242 1.62 18.13 3.98
N ASP A 243 0.97 19.10 4.63
CA ASP A 243 1.50 19.83 5.80
C ASP A 243 1.36 19.06 7.12
N GLU A 244 0.67 17.90 7.14
CA GLU A 244 0.48 17.13 8.38
C GLU A 244 1.78 16.57 8.97
N HIS A 245 1.95 16.73 10.28
CA HIS A 245 3.17 16.35 11.02
C HIS A 245 3.10 14.96 11.69
N ASN A 246 2.10 14.16 11.32
CA ASN A 246 1.86 12.82 11.87
C ASN A 246 1.73 11.80 10.72
N ASN A 247 1.23 10.60 11.01
CA ASN A 247 0.97 9.54 10.05
C ASN A 247 0.26 9.98 8.76
N HIS A 248 -0.59 11.01 8.80
CA HIS A 248 -1.22 11.58 7.60
C HIS A 248 -0.19 12.04 6.56
N GLY A 249 0.77 12.87 6.96
CA GLY A 249 1.84 13.32 6.08
C GLY A 249 2.73 12.17 5.57
N THR A 250 2.96 11.15 6.40
CA THR A 250 3.71 9.95 5.97
C THR A 250 2.99 9.18 4.88
N TYR A 251 1.67 9.00 5.01
CA TYR A 251 0.86 8.32 3.99
C TYR A 251 0.57 9.19 2.77
N TYR A 252 0.63 10.52 2.89
CA TYR A 252 0.65 11.42 1.74
C TYR A 252 1.89 11.17 0.87
N ASP A 253 3.09 11.18 1.48
CA ASP A 253 4.34 10.90 0.78
C ASP A 253 4.31 9.49 0.16
N LEU A 254 3.84 8.49 0.91
CA LEU A 254 3.77 7.11 0.43
C LEU A 254 2.91 6.99 -0.84
N GLN A 255 1.74 7.62 -0.85
CA GLN A 255 0.86 7.65 -2.01
C GLN A 255 1.49 8.39 -3.19
N THR A 256 2.03 9.59 -2.96
CA THR A 256 2.61 10.40 -4.04
C THR A 256 3.85 9.77 -4.67
N VAL A 257 4.72 9.14 -3.88
CA VAL A 257 5.89 8.38 -4.37
C VAL A 257 5.43 7.17 -5.19
N SER A 258 4.46 6.39 -4.69
CA SER A 258 3.93 5.21 -5.40
C SER A 258 3.29 5.58 -6.73
N ILE A 259 2.50 6.66 -6.75
CA ILE A 259 1.87 7.16 -7.96
C ILE A 259 2.92 7.68 -8.95
N ALA A 260 3.90 8.46 -8.49
CA ALA A 260 4.97 8.98 -9.34
C ALA A 260 5.74 7.83 -10.02
N LEU A 261 6.05 6.75 -9.31
CA LEU A 261 6.65 5.54 -9.88
C LEU A 261 5.73 4.90 -10.93
N PHE A 262 4.43 4.76 -10.62
CA PHE A 262 3.45 4.15 -11.53
C PHE A 262 3.29 4.90 -12.85
N ILE A 263 3.37 6.23 -12.84
CA ILE A 263 3.28 7.06 -14.04
C ILE A 263 4.66 7.36 -14.67
N HIS A 264 5.66 6.54 -14.37
CA HIS A 264 7.02 6.59 -14.94
C HIS A 264 7.80 7.88 -14.63
N GLN A 265 7.56 8.50 -13.47
CA GLN A 265 8.27 9.70 -12.97
C GLN A 265 9.18 9.35 -11.80
N ALA A 266 10.14 8.44 -12.00
CA ALA A 266 11.05 7.99 -10.93
C ALA A 266 11.92 9.12 -10.34
N GLU A 267 12.31 10.12 -11.14
CA GLU A 267 13.03 11.31 -10.65
C GLU A 267 12.16 12.15 -9.71
N ARG A 268 10.87 12.32 -10.03
CA ARG A 268 9.91 13.01 -9.13
C ARG A 268 9.72 12.23 -7.84
N ALA A 269 9.64 10.90 -7.91
CA ALA A 269 9.59 10.04 -6.72
C ALA A 269 10.84 10.25 -5.82
N ALA A 270 12.03 10.30 -6.43
CA ALA A 270 13.27 10.58 -5.71
C ALA A 270 13.28 11.99 -5.06
N GLN A 271 12.77 13.01 -5.77
CA GLN A 271 12.62 14.36 -5.22
C GLN A 271 11.67 14.40 -4.03
N ILE A 272 10.50 13.75 -4.09
CA ILE A 272 9.58 13.69 -2.96
C ILE A 272 10.25 13.03 -1.75
N LEU A 273 10.98 11.94 -1.96
CA LEU A 273 11.71 11.26 -0.89
C LEU A 273 12.79 12.16 -0.25
N GLU A 274 13.51 12.92 -1.07
CA GLU A 274 14.57 13.82 -0.60
C GLU A 274 14.01 15.07 0.11
N GLU A 275 13.02 15.72 -0.48
CA GLU A 275 12.56 17.06 -0.10
C GLU A 275 11.39 17.04 0.89
N GLN A 276 10.64 15.93 0.97
CA GLN A 276 9.49 15.80 1.88
C GLN A 276 9.72 14.68 2.91
N THR A 277 10.02 13.47 2.46
CA THR A 277 10.09 12.30 3.36
C THR A 277 11.26 12.35 4.33
N LYS A 278 12.45 12.74 3.89
CA LYS A 278 13.62 12.90 4.77
C LYS A 278 13.40 13.96 5.86
N PRO A 279 12.84 15.15 5.56
CA PRO A 279 12.39 16.09 6.60
C PRO A 279 11.35 15.52 7.56
N ARG A 280 10.41 14.68 7.10
CA ARG A 280 9.44 14.03 8.02
C ARG A 280 10.11 13.10 9.02
N ILE A 281 11.15 12.35 8.64
CA ILE A 281 11.93 11.53 9.59
C ILE A 281 12.53 12.41 10.69
N GLU A 282 12.98 13.62 10.35
CA GLU A 282 13.46 14.59 11.34
C GLU A 282 12.32 15.12 12.22
N SER A 283 11.16 15.50 11.66
CA SER A 283 10.11 16.16 12.44
C SER A 283 9.25 15.20 13.25
N GLN A 284 8.99 13.98 12.76
CA GLN A 284 8.02 13.06 13.36
C GLN A 284 8.61 12.13 14.43
N PHE A 285 9.91 11.86 14.37
CA PHE A 285 10.60 11.03 15.36
C PHE A 285 11.33 11.88 16.39
N ALA A 286 11.37 11.42 17.63
CA ALA A 286 12.27 11.94 18.65
C ALA A 286 13.66 11.28 18.54
N GLY A 287 14.66 11.81 19.25
CA GLY A 287 16.05 11.32 19.17
C GLY A 287 16.25 9.85 19.58
N ASP A 288 15.34 9.32 20.40
CA ASP A 288 15.31 7.92 20.85
C ASP A 288 14.52 7.00 19.89
N GLY A 289 13.84 7.55 18.88
CA GLY A 289 12.97 6.82 17.96
C GLY A 289 11.48 6.81 18.32
N SER A 290 11.09 7.36 19.48
CA SER A 290 9.67 7.53 19.82
C SER A 290 8.96 8.45 18.81
N GLN A 291 7.64 8.34 18.72
CA GLN A 291 6.80 9.04 17.75
C GLN A 291 5.80 9.97 18.46
N PRO A 292 6.19 11.21 18.87
CA PRO A 292 5.42 11.99 19.83
C PRO A 292 3.97 12.28 19.43
N HIS A 293 3.72 12.57 18.15
CA HIS A 293 2.36 12.83 17.65
C HIS A 293 1.47 11.59 17.72
N GLU A 294 2.02 10.40 17.47
CA GLU A 294 1.27 9.14 17.55
C GLU A 294 1.06 8.68 19.00
N LEU A 295 2.05 8.92 19.86
CA LEU A 295 1.96 8.60 21.29
C LEU A 295 0.91 9.44 22.03
N ALA A 296 0.55 10.62 21.50
CA ALA A 296 -0.51 11.46 22.04
C ALA A 296 -1.93 10.97 21.74
N ARG A 297 -2.09 9.90 20.93
CA ARG A 297 -3.39 9.39 20.48
C ARG A 297 -3.99 8.38 21.45
N THR A 298 -5.32 8.24 21.43
CA THR A 298 -6.04 7.27 22.27
C THR A 298 -5.77 5.81 21.89
N LEU A 299 -5.28 5.58 20.65
CA LEU A 299 -4.82 4.31 20.12
C LEU A 299 -3.32 4.38 19.80
N SER A 300 -2.51 4.85 20.76
CA SER A 300 -1.09 5.21 20.55
C SER A 300 -0.23 4.10 19.93
N TRP A 301 -0.43 2.83 20.32
CA TRP A 301 0.29 1.71 19.71
C TRP A 301 -0.08 1.57 18.23
N GLY A 302 -1.38 1.62 17.94
CA GLY A 302 -1.91 1.48 16.58
C GLY A 302 -1.41 2.57 15.65
N TYR A 303 -1.41 3.83 16.11
CA TYR A 303 -0.89 4.95 15.34
C TYR A 303 0.62 4.90 15.15
N SER A 304 1.37 4.52 16.19
CA SER A 304 2.84 4.38 16.09
C SER A 304 3.20 3.26 15.11
N LEU A 305 2.49 2.14 15.14
CA LEU A 305 2.68 1.04 14.19
C LEU A 305 2.31 1.47 12.77
N MET A 306 1.16 2.10 12.57
CA MET A 306 0.69 2.57 11.26
C MET A 306 1.68 3.57 10.63
N ASN A 307 2.17 4.54 11.40
CA ASN A 307 3.16 5.48 10.87
C ASN A 307 4.47 4.78 10.48
N LEU A 308 4.92 3.81 11.30
CA LEU A 308 6.10 3.00 11.00
C LEU A 308 5.91 2.13 9.75
N GLU A 309 4.72 1.56 9.54
CA GLU A 309 4.34 0.84 8.32
C GLU A 309 4.44 1.76 7.09
N GLY A 310 3.97 3.01 7.20
CA GLY A 310 4.10 4.02 6.16
C GLY A 310 5.57 4.30 5.78
N PHE A 311 6.45 4.48 6.77
CA PHE A 311 7.88 4.68 6.54
C PHE A 311 8.59 3.45 5.97
N PHE A 312 8.22 2.24 6.38
CA PHE A 312 8.72 1.00 5.76
C PHE A 312 8.29 0.90 4.30
N GLY A 313 7.03 1.24 4.00
CA GLY A 313 6.54 1.31 2.62
C GLY A 313 7.33 2.32 1.78
N LEU A 314 7.58 3.51 2.32
CA LEU A 314 8.37 4.55 1.66
C LEU A 314 9.81 4.07 1.38
N ALA A 315 10.43 3.39 2.33
CA ALA A 315 11.77 2.85 2.15
C ALA A 315 11.81 1.71 1.13
N SER A 316 10.78 0.85 1.07
CA SER A 316 10.62 -0.14 0.00
C SER A 316 10.44 0.51 -1.37
N LEU A 317 9.63 1.56 -1.49
CA LEU A 317 9.45 2.30 -2.75
C LEU A 317 10.74 3.01 -3.18
N ALA A 318 11.51 3.55 -2.23
CA ALA A 318 12.77 4.24 -2.47
C ALA A 318 13.82 3.36 -3.16
N GLU A 319 13.76 2.03 -3.00
CA GLU A 319 14.61 1.08 -3.72
C GLU A 319 14.39 1.07 -5.24
N ASN A 320 13.31 1.66 -5.73
CA ASN A 320 13.07 1.89 -7.16
C ASN A 320 13.65 3.24 -7.64
N THR A 321 14.43 3.90 -6.79
CA THR A 321 15.02 5.22 -7.03
C THR A 321 16.50 5.22 -6.60
N THR A 322 17.15 6.38 -6.63
CA THR A 322 18.52 6.57 -6.15
C THR A 322 18.61 6.86 -4.64
N ILE A 323 17.48 6.91 -3.92
CA ILE A 323 17.44 7.28 -2.50
C ILE A 323 17.51 6.04 -1.61
N ASP A 324 18.47 6.02 -0.68
CA ASP A 324 18.52 5.02 0.40
C ASP A 324 17.84 5.58 1.65
N LEU A 325 16.58 5.20 1.87
CA LEU A 325 15.83 5.59 3.06
C LEU A 325 16.01 4.61 4.23
N TRP A 326 16.36 3.35 3.96
CA TRP A 326 16.58 2.35 5.02
C TRP A 326 17.76 2.74 5.92
N ASN A 327 18.85 3.24 5.33
CA ASN A 327 20.04 3.65 6.06
C ASN A 327 20.13 5.16 6.31
N TYR A 328 19.11 5.93 5.92
CA TYR A 328 19.11 7.36 6.14
C TYR A 328 19.07 7.71 7.63
N VAL A 329 19.92 8.65 8.01
CA VAL A 329 19.95 9.26 9.34
C VAL A 329 19.83 10.77 9.16
N SER A 330 18.81 11.35 9.81
CA SER A 330 18.57 12.78 9.75
C SER A 330 19.66 13.59 10.48
N PRO A 331 19.75 14.92 10.29
CA PRO A 331 20.69 15.76 11.03
C PRO A 331 20.59 15.63 12.56
N GLY A 332 19.38 15.42 13.09
CA GLY A 332 19.13 15.15 14.52
C GLY A 332 19.42 13.71 14.94
N GLY A 333 19.97 12.88 14.06
CA GLY A 333 20.29 11.48 14.33
C GLY A 333 19.08 10.55 14.34
N LYS A 334 17.93 10.93 13.77
CA LYS A 334 16.69 10.14 13.74
C LYS A 334 16.67 9.25 12.51
N SER A 335 16.00 8.09 12.60
CA SER A 335 15.92 7.14 11.48
C SER A 335 14.73 6.19 11.65
N ILE A 336 14.28 5.60 10.55
CA ILE A 336 13.27 4.53 10.54
C ILE A 336 13.73 3.36 11.42
N LYS A 337 15.02 3.01 11.34
CA LYS A 337 15.64 1.99 12.18
C LYS A 337 15.48 2.27 13.67
N LYS A 338 15.77 3.50 14.11
CA LYS A 338 15.59 3.88 15.53
C LYS A 338 14.14 3.79 15.96
N ALA A 339 13.19 4.21 15.13
CA ALA A 339 11.76 4.11 15.44
C ALA A 339 11.31 2.66 15.60
N TYR A 340 11.76 1.77 14.70
CA TYR A 340 11.53 0.34 14.82
C TYR A 340 12.13 -0.25 16.10
N LEU A 341 13.40 0.05 16.39
CA LEU A 341 14.09 -0.46 17.58
C LEU A 341 13.49 0.07 18.88
N TRP A 342 12.94 1.28 18.87
CA TRP A 342 12.23 1.84 20.02
C TRP A 342 10.94 1.06 20.33
N MET A 343 10.20 0.62 19.31
CA MET A 343 8.97 -0.18 19.48
C MET A 343 9.25 -1.66 19.84
N LEU A 344 10.42 -2.19 19.47
CA LEU A 344 10.75 -3.62 19.59
C LEU A 344 10.63 -4.19 21.02
N PRO A 345 11.14 -3.57 22.10
CA PRO A 345 10.99 -4.09 23.46
C PRO A 345 9.53 -4.21 23.91
N TYR A 346 8.65 -3.29 23.48
CA TYR A 346 7.22 -3.36 23.74
C TYR A 346 6.56 -4.50 22.96
N ALA A 347 6.98 -4.70 21.71
CA ALA A 347 6.51 -5.83 20.90
C ALA A 347 6.89 -7.18 21.52
N LYS A 348 8.07 -7.27 22.17
CA LYS A 348 8.57 -8.45 22.88
C LYS A 348 7.99 -8.66 24.28
N ASP A 349 7.13 -7.76 24.77
CA ASP A 349 6.63 -7.75 26.15
C ASP A 349 7.74 -7.59 27.22
N GLU A 350 8.90 -7.07 26.84
CA GLU A 350 10.00 -6.74 27.77
C GLU A 350 9.72 -5.44 28.53
N VAL A 351 8.93 -4.55 27.92
CA VAL A 351 8.50 -3.27 28.49
C VAL A 351 6.98 -3.14 28.35
N VAL A 352 6.32 -2.69 29.42
CA VAL A 352 4.88 -2.44 29.44
C VAL A 352 4.56 -1.16 28.67
N TRP A 353 3.58 -1.21 27.77
CA TRP A 353 3.06 -0.02 27.08
C TRP A 353 2.24 0.85 28.05
N THR A 354 2.80 1.98 28.48
CA THR A 354 2.16 2.90 29.44
C THR A 354 1.40 4.06 28.78
N TYR A 355 1.49 4.19 27.45
CA TYR A 355 0.74 5.19 26.68
C TYR A 355 -0.72 4.76 26.48
N GLN A 356 -1.59 5.72 26.20
CA GLN A 356 -3.03 5.46 26.08
C GLN A 356 -3.34 4.51 24.91
N GLN A 357 -4.03 3.42 25.19
CA GLN A 357 -4.41 2.43 24.18
C GLN A 357 -5.79 1.86 24.55
N ILE A 358 -6.85 2.52 24.07
CA ILE A 358 -8.25 2.24 24.48
C ILE A 358 -8.84 0.94 23.90
N LYS A 359 -8.06 0.20 23.09
CA LYS A 359 -8.40 -1.11 22.52
C LYS A 359 -7.20 -2.06 22.68
N PRO A 360 -7.37 -3.40 22.72
CA PRO A 360 -6.26 -4.33 22.84
C PRO A 360 -5.14 -4.09 21.81
N ILE A 361 -3.89 -4.22 22.26
CA ILE A 361 -2.72 -4.11 21.38
C ILE A 361 -2.73 -5.28 20.39
N ASN A 362 -2.64 -4.97 19.10
CA ASN A 362 -2.40 -5.95 18.05
C ASN A 362 -0.97 -5.79 17.52
N LYS A 363 -0.16 -6.85 17.62
CA LYS A 363 1.26 -6.85 17.22
C LYS A 363 1.51 -7.46 15.83
N SER A 364 0.48 -7.95 15.13
CA SER A 364 0.66 -8.67 13.86
C SER A 364 1.40 -7.83 12.81
N GLY A 365 1.03 -6.55 12.66
CA GLY A 365 1.73 -5.65 11.74
C GLY A 365 3.20 -5.46 12.12
N PHE A 366 3.52 -5.38 13.43
CA PHE A 366 4.91 -5.28 13.88
C PHE A 366 5.70 -6.57 13.62
N THR A 367 5.08 -7.74 13.73
CA THR A 367 5.66 -9.01 13.29
C THR A 367 6.03 -8.96 11.81
N ASP A 368 5.12 -8.50 10.96
CA ASP A 368 5.36 -8.38 9.51
C ASP A 368 6.49 -7.39 9.21
N LEU A 369 6.50 -6.22 9.87
CA LEU A 369 7.63 -5.27 9.77
C LEU A 369 8.95 -5.90 10.21
N SER A 370 8.95 -6.73 11.26
CA SER A 370 10.17 -7.38 11.75
C SER A 370 10.77 -8.37 10.74
N ARG A 371 9.92 -8.98 9.90
CA ARG A 371 10.38 -9.85 8.80
C ARG A 371 11.04 -9.07 7.67
N ILE A 372 10.66 -7.82 7.46
CA ILE A 372 11.36 -6.90 6.56
C ILE A 372 12.63 -6.37 7.24
N ALA A 373 12.52 -5.96 8.50
CA ALA A 373 13.59 -5.34 9.27
C ALA A 373 14.82 -6.26 9.39
N ILE A 374 14.65 -7.57 9.57
CA ILE A 374 15.79 -8.51 9.65
C ILE A 374 16.62 -8.56 8.36
N LEU A 375 15.99 -8.32 7.20
CA LEU A 375 16.65 -8.29 5.89
C LEU A 375 17.42 -6.99 5.69
N LYS A 376 16.93 -5.88 6.27
CA LYS A 376 17.51 -4.53 6.11
C LYS A 376 18.48 -4.16 7.24
N TYR A 377 18.27 -4.71 8.43
CA TYR A 377 19.02 -4.46 9.65
C TYR A 377 19.41 -5.82 10.28
N PRO A 378 20.56 -6.41 9.93
CA PRO A 378 20.93 -7.76 10.36
C PRO A 378 21.41 -7.82 11.83
N GLU A 379 20.56 -7.38 12.77
CA GLU A 379 20.81 -7.34 14.21
C GLU A 379 20.24 -8.58 14.92
N LYS A 380 20.95 -9.05 15.96
CA LYS A 380 20.60 -10.27 16.71
C LYS A 380 19.26 -10.15 17.45
N ASP A 381 18.91 -8.96 17.92
CA ASP A 381 17.73 -8.74 18.74
C ASP A 381 16.43 -8.88 17.93
N ILE A 382 16.45 -8.53 16.64
CA ILE A 382 15.33 -8.70 15.71
C ILE A 382 15.03 -10.18 15.47
N SER A 383 16.07 -10.97 15.19
CA SER A 383 15.96 -12.42 15.01
C SER A 383 15.31 -13.12 16.21
N SER A 384 15.59 -12.63 17.42
CA SER A 384 15.01 -13.20 18.65
C SER A 384 13.50 -13.00 18.74
N TYR A 385 12.97 -11.85 18.28
CA TYR A 385 11.53 -11.59 18.29
C TYR A 385 10.78 -12.51 17.31
N LEU A 386 11.33 -12.72 16.11
CA LEU A 386 10.73 -13.61 15.12
C LEU A 386 10.71 -15.08 15.56
N ALA A 387 11.68 -15.53 16.36
CA ALA A 387 11.67 -16.89 16.91
C ALA A 387 10.48 -17.15 17.85
N ILE A 388 9.98 -16.09 18.50
CA ILE A 388 8.84 -16.15 19.43
C ILE A 388 7.50 -15.94 18.68
N SER A 389 7.52 -15.33 17.49
CA SER A 389 6.33 -15.03 16.68
C SER A 389 6.21 -15.94 15.44
N GLN A 390 5.36 -16.96 15.52
CA GLN A 390 5.46 -18.10 14.61
C GLN A 390 4.69 -18.00 13.28
N ASP A 391 3.69 -17.13 13.13
CA ASP A 391 2.87 -17.11 11.92
C ASP A 391 2.94 -15.78 11.17
N ALA A 392 3.24 -15.85 9.88
CA ALA A 392 3.05 -14.74 8.95
C ALA A 392 1.67 -14.89 8.30
N ASN A 393 1.04 -13.77 7.96
CA ASN A 393 -0.14 -13.81 7.09
C ASN A 393 0.22 -14.53 5.76
N PHE A 394 -0.71 -15.29 5.18
CA PHE A 394 -0.50 -15.95 3.90
C PHE A 394 -0.13 -14.96 2.79
N LEU A 395 -0.70 -13.74 2.78
CA LEU A 395 -0.33 -12.68 1.85
C LEU A 395 1.13 -12.28 2.06
N PHE A 396 1.57 -12.09 3.30
CA PHE A 396 2.95 -11.78 3.61
C PHE A 396 3.90 -12.89 3.12
N THR A 397 3.58 -14.16 3.43
CA THR A 397 4.37 -15.33 2.99
C THR A 397 4.52 -15.42 1.47
N LEU A 398 3.53 -14.95 0.72
CA LEU A 398 3.55 -14.95 -0.74
C LEU A 398 4.24 -13.71 -1.32
N THR A 399 4.54 -12.69 -0.54
CA THR A 399 4.98 -11.39 -1.08
C THR A 399 6.34 -10.94 -0.54
N HIS A 400 6.83 -11.62 0.50
CA HIS A 400 8.09 -11.40 1.19
C HIS A 400 8.72 -12.78 1.50
#